data_AF-A0A7U9RUX2-F1
#
_entry.id   AF-A0A7U9RUX2-F1
#
_cell.length_a   1.000
_cell.length_b   1.000
_cell.length_c   1.000
_cell.angle_alpha   90.00
_cell.angle_beta   90.00
_cell.angle_gamma   90.00
#
_symmetry.space_group_name_H-M   'P 1'
#
loop_
_entity.id
_entity.type
_entity.pdbx_description
1 polymer ?
#
loop_
_entity_poly.entity_id
_entity_poly.type
_entity_poly.pdbx_seq_one_letter_code
_entity_poly.pdbx_strand_id
1 'polypeptide(L)'
;MSGFNKDAFWSKVLSLYYIAKEANYVIKLDEEQVAELKALYIDLYIPEENLGHYDDETLMKKMMTKIASMYKVDKDSMGNSGELVQLVNTVNFDGRNLYIRFDKISPVKMRRLELGKSRQQIAERMGYSMAAVRNCEEAFCDLSRQPETLVRKLARALECEPEILMQ
;
A
#
# COMPACT_ATOMS: atom_id res chain seq x y z
N MET A 1 -11.42 -22.88 -11.71
CA MET A 1 -11.99 -21.54 -11.49
C MET A 1 -10.87 -20.65 -11.04
N SER A 2 -10.41 -19.72 -11.89
CA SER A 2 -9.39 -18.73 -11.51
C SER A 2 -9.90 -17.97 -10.29
N GLY A 3 -9.25 -18.19 -9.14
CA GLY A 3 -9.67 -17.59 -7.88
C GLY A 3 -9.79 -16.08 -8.03
N PHE A 4 -10.93 -15.53 -7.59
CA PHE A 4 -11.20 -14.10 -7.49
C PHE A 4 -9.97 -13.34 -6.99
N ASN A 5 -9.30 -12.60 -7.86
CA ASN A 5 -8.06 -11.90 -7.53
C ASN A 5 -8.37 -10.56 -6.84
N LYS A 6 -8.77 -10.64 -5.57
CA LYS A 6 -8.97 -9.46 -4.71
C LYS A 6 -7.70 -8.60 -4.59
N ASP A 7 -6.53 -9.17 -4.89
CA ASP A 7 -5.25 -8.45 -4.82
C ASP A 7 -5.09 -7.46 -5.98
N ALA A 8 -5.84 -7.59 -7.08
CA ALA A 8 -5.72 -6.69 -8.24
C ALA A 8 -6.18 -5.26 -7.91
N PHE A 9 -7.35 -5.09 -7.31
CA PHE A 9 -7.87 -3.76 -6.91
C PHE A 9 -6.95 -3.10 -5.88
N TRP A 10 -6.50 -3.89 -4.90
CA TRP A 10 -5.53 -3.44 -3.91
C TRP A 10 -4.20 -3.01 -4.54
N SER A 11 -3.66 -3.82 -5.46
CA SER A 11 -2.40 -3.53 -6.15
C SER A 11 -2.49 -2.26 -6.98
N LYS A 12 -3.65 -1.99 -7.61
CA LYS A 12 -3.89 -0.74 -8.32
C LYS A 12 -3.89 0.45 -7.36
N VAL A 13 -4.61 0.38 -6.23
CA VAL A 13 -4.59 1.45 -5.22
C VAL A 13 -3.17 1.67 -4.67
N LEU A 14 -2.42 0.60 -4.41
CA LEU A 14 -1.01 0.70 -3.99
C LEU A 14 -0.12 1.37 -5.02
N SER A 15 -0.31 1.09 -6.32
CA SER A 15 0.51 1.71 -7.37
C SER A 15 0.42 3.24 -7.36
N LEU A 16 -0.72 3.78 -6.90
CA LEU A 16 -0.94 5.23 -6.75
C LEU A 16 -0.16 5.82 -5.58
N TYR A 17 0.30 5.02 -4.61
CA TYR A 17 1.08 5.49 -3.46
C TYR A 17 2.37 6.17 -3.89
N TYR A 18 3.11 5.56 -4.83
CA TYR A 18 4.38 6.10 -5.31
C TYR A 18 4.20 7.43 -6.04
N ILE A 19 3.11 7.56 -6.79
CA ILE A 19 2.72 8.82 -7.43
C ILE A 19 2.33 9.86 -6.36
N ALA A 20 1.51 9.46 -5.39
CA ALA A 20 1.07 10.34 -4.30
C ALA A 20 2.23 10.84 -3.44
N LYS A 21 3.29 10.04 -3.26
CA LYS A 21 4.48 10.41 -2.49
C LYS A 21 5.11 11.72 -2.98
N GLU A 22 5.18 11.91 -4.30
CA GLU A 22 5.68 13.14 -4.93
C GLU A 22 4.77 14.36 -4.66
N ALA A 23 3.48 14.10 -4.42
CA ALA A 23 2.44 15.10 -4.15
C ALA A 23 2.03 15.18 -2.67
N ASN A 24 2.98 15.00 -1.75
CA ASN A 24 2.75 15.04 -0.29
C ASN A 24 1.65 14.05 0.17
N TYR A 25 1.68 12.85 -0.39
CA TYR A 25 0.79 11.72 -0.07
C TYR A 25 -0.69 11.98 -0.35
N VAL A 26 -1.00 12.92 -1.26
CA VAL A 26 -2.35 13.18 -1.76
C VAL A 26 -2.31 13.11 -3.28
N ILE A 27 -3.19 12.29 -3.86
CA ILE A 27 -3.37 12.22 -5.30
C ILE A 27 -4.80 12.60 -5.67
N LYS A 28 -4.90 13.40 -6.74
CA LYS A 28 -6.15 13.64 -7.47
C LYS A 28 -6.16 12.69 -8.66
N LEU A 29 -7.15 11.83 -8.74
CA LEU A 29 -7.28 10.89 -9.86
C LEU A 29 -7.92 11.56 -11.07
N ASP A 30 -7.39 11.23 -12.25
CA ASP A 30 -7.98 11.59 -13.53
C ASP A 30 -9.13 10.63 -13.92
N GLU A 31 -9.81 10.96 -15.02
CA GLU A 31 -10.97 10.19 -15.48
C GLU A 31 -10.62 8.74 -15.86
N GLU A 32 -9.43 8.50 -16.42
CA GLU A 32 -8.97 7.17 -16.81
C GLU A 32 -8.71 6.32 -15.57
N GLN A 33 -7.99 6.85 -14.58
CA GLN A 33 -7.72 6.19 -13.31
C GLN A 33 -9.00 5.86 -12.54
N VAL A 34 -9.98 6.77 -12.55
CA VAL A 34 -11.29 6.53 -11.93
C VAL A 34 -12.04 5.42 -12.68
N ALA A 35 -12.06 5.46 -14.02
CA ALA A 35 -12.71 4.43 -14.83
C ALA A 35 -12.09 3.04 -14.62
N GLU A 36 -10.77 2.95 -14.56
CA GLU A 36 -10.05 1.70 -14.30
C GLU A 36 -10.37 1.13 -12.91
N LEU A 37 -10.31 1.96 -11.86
CA LEU A 37 -10.65 1.53 -10.50
C LEU A 37 -12.09 1.07 -10.40
N LYS A 38 -13.00 1.78 -11.07
CA LYS A 38 -14.43 1.44 -11.11
C LYS A 38 -14.65 0.11 -11.81
N ALA A 39 -14.02 -0.13 -12.96
CA ALA A 39 -14.09 -1.41 -13.67
C ALA A 39 -13.58 -2.56 -12.80
N LEU A 40 -12.40 -2.41 -12.19
CA LEU A 40 -11.85 -3.40 -11.26
C LEU A 40 -12.80 -3.65 -10.07
N TYR A 41 -13.42 -2.60 -9.53
CA TYR A 41 -14.37 -2.73 -8.43
C TYR A 41 -15.62 -3.51 -8.83
N ILE A 42 -16.20 -3.18 -9.99
CA ILE A 42 -17.35 -3.88 -10.55
C ILE A 42 -17.03 -5.37 -10.68
N ASP A 43 -15.97 -5.69 -11.41
CA ASP A 43 -15.59 -7.07 -11.73
C ASP A 43 -15.34 -7.92 -10.47
N LEU A 44 -14.81 -7.32 -9.40
CA LEU A 44 -14.43 -8.04 -8.20
C LEU A 44 -15.52 -8.12 -7.11
N TYR A 45 -16.43 -7.15 -7.07
CA TYR A 45 -17.34 -7.00 -5.94
C TYR A 45 -18.83 -6.98 -6.31
N ILE A 46 -19.17 -6.91 -7.59
CA ILE A 46 -20.56 -6.85 -8.05
C ILE A 46 -20.84 -8.04 -8.97
N PRO A 47 -21.74 -8.97 -8.59
CA PRO A 47 -22.22 -10.01 -9.50
C PRO A 47 -22.91 -9.38 -10.72
N GLU A 48 -22.68 -9.94 -11.92
CA GLU A 48 -23.22 -9.40 -13.19
C GLU A 48 -24.74 -9.19 -13.16
N GLU A 49 -25.48 -10.14 -12.57
CA GLU A 49 -26.93 -10.09 -12.37
C GLU A 49 -27.41 -8.89 -11.55
N ASN A 50 -26.54 -8.29 -10.73
CA ASN A 50 -26.86 -7.15 -9.89
C ASN A 50 -26.41 -5.80 -10.48
N LEU A 51 -25.75 -5.78 -11.65
CA LEU A 51 -25.23 -4.55 -12.26
C LEU A 51 -26.31 -3.49 -12.47
N GLY A 52 -27.50 -3.90 -12.94
CA GLY A 52 -28.62 -2.98 -13.19
C GLY A 52 -29.22 -2.32 -11.94
N HIS A 53 -28.81 -2.75 -10.73
CA HIS A 53 -29.26 -2.17 -9.47
C HIS A 53 -28.35 -1.05 -8.94
N TYR A 54 -27.22 -0.80 -9.61
CA TYR A 54 -26.27 0.23 -9.22
C TYR A 54 -26.31 1.40 -10.20
N ASP A 55 -26.69 2.57 -9.69
CA ASP A 55 -26.37 3.82 -10.36
C ASP A 55 -24.90 4.23 -10.10
N ASP A 56 -24.43 5.22 -10.86
CA ASP A 56 -23.05 5.69 -10.80
C ASP A 56 -22.66 6.21 -9.41
N GLU A 57 -23.56 6.96 -8.77
CA GLU A 57 -23.32 7.55 -7.45
C GLU A 57 -23.18 6.48 -6.36
N THR A 58 -24.08 5.49 -6.35
CA THR A 58 -24.06 4.37 -5.41
C THR A 58 -22.79 3.54 -5.60
N LEU A 59 -22.42 3.29 -6.85
CA LEU A 59 -21.21 2.56 -7.18
C LEU A 59 -19.95 3.30 -6.71
N MET A 60 -19.87 4.61 -6.98
CA MET A 60 -18.77 5.45 -6.53
C MET A 60 -18.64 5.45 -5.00
N LYS A 61 -19.75 5.62 -4.28
CA LYS A 61 -19.75 5.58 -2.81
C LYS A 61 -19.26 4.25 -2.25
N LYS A 62 -19.69 3.13 -2.85
CA LYS A 62 -19.26 1.80 -2.45
C LYS A 62 -17.77 1.56 -2.74
N MET A 63 -17.30 1.99 -3.90
CA MET A 63 -15.88 1.93 -4.27
C MET A 63 -15.03 2.75 -3.29
N MET A 64 -15.40 4.00 -3.02
CA MET A 64 -14.69 4.86 -2.04
C MET A 64 -14.66 4.22 -0.65
N THR A 65 -15.78 3.66 -0.19
CA THR A 65 -15.85 2.95 1.10
C THR A 65 -14.90 1.77 1.12
N LYS A 66 -14.82 1.03 0.00
CA LYS A 66 -13.90 -0.10 -0.11
C LYS A 66 -12.45 0.33 -0.06
N ILE A 67 -12.08 1.39 -0.78
CA ILE A 67 -10.73 1.98 -0.76
C ILE A 67 -10.40 2.49 0.64
N ALA A 68 -11.32 3.14 1.36
CA ALA A 68 -11.06 3.61 2.72
C ALA A 68 -10.90 2.47 3.74
N SER A 69 -11.57 1.34 3.52
CA SER A 69 -11.46 0.14 4.37
C SER A 69 -10.22 -0.72 4.12
N MET A 70 -9.28 -0.24 3.30
CA MET A 70 -8.11 -0.97 2.88
C MET A 70 -7.04 -1.03 3.99
N TYR A 71 -6.79 -2.23 4.50
CA TYR A 71 -5.72 -2.52 5.45
C TYR A 71 -4.93 -3.76 5.06
N LYS A 72 -3.66 -3.81 5.46
CA LYS A 72 -2.79 -4.98 5.34
C LYS A 72 -2.30 -5.43 6.71
N VAL A 73 -2.31 -6.74 6.94
CA VAL A 73 -1.80 -7.31 8.20
C VAL A 73 -0.27 -7.30 8.18
N ASP A 74 0.35 -6.56 9.09
CA ASP A 74 1.78 -6.64 9.38
C ASP A 74 2.06 -7.88 10.24
N LYS A 75 2.94 -8.76 9.73
CA LYS A 75 3.26 -10.06 10.34
C LYS A 75 4.03 -9.95 11.66
N ASP A 76 4.48 -8.77 12.04
CA ASP A 76 5.42 -8.55 13.14
C ASP A 76 4.81 -8.10 14.47
N SER A 77 3.50 -7.90 14.54
CA SER A 77 2.85 -7.46 15.78
C SER A 77 2.21 -8.65 16.50
N MET A 78 2.69 -8.94 17.70
CA MET A 78 2.30 -10.11 18.49
C MET A 78 0.79 -10.14 18.78
N GLY A 79 0.15 -11.23 18.37
CA GLY A 79 -1.28 -11.51 18.52
C GLY A 79 -1.84 -12.12 17.23
N ASN A 80 -2.90 -12.94 17.31
CA ASN A 80 -3.54 -13.61 16.16
C ASN A 80 -4.12 -12.66 15.09
N SER A 81 -3.74 -11.38 15.08
CA SER A 81 -4.29 -10.33 14.22
C SER A 81 -3.26 -9.39 13.57
N GLY A 82 -1.97 -9.43 13.92
CA GLY A 82 -0.97 -8.48 13.39
C GLY A 82 -1.34 -7.00 13.61
N GLU A 83 -0.48 -6.07 13.19
CA GLU A 83 -0.87 -4.65 13.13
C GLU A 83 -1.63 -4.44 11.82
N LEU A 84 -2.81 -3.85 11.89
CA LEU A 84 -3.50 -3.40 10.68
C LEU A 84 -2.80 -2.14 10.18
N VAL A 85 -2.01 -2.30 9.13
CA VAL A 85 -1.42 -1.17 8.42
C VAL A 85 -2.49 -0.61 7.50
N GLN A 86 -3.10 0.49 7.95
CA GLN A 86 -3.90 1.35 7.10
C GLN A 86 -2.92 2.15 6.22
N LEU A 87 -3.14 2.09 4.90
CA LEU A 87 -2.35 2.86 3.93
C LEU A 87 -3.12 4.05 3.40
N VAL A 88 -4.44 3.98 3.43
CA VAL A 88 -5.33 5.04 2.97
C VAL A 88 -5.96 5.70 4.19
N ASN A 89 -5.59 6.96 4.41
CA ASN A 89 -6.15 7.80 5.46
C ASN A 89 -7.60 8.18 5.16
N THR A 90 -7.81 8.76 3.98
CA THR A 90 -9.11 9.30 3.58
C THR A 90 -9.29 9.25 2.07
N VAL A 91 -10.54 9.05 1.64
CA VAL A 91 -10.96 9.13 0.24
C VAL A 91 -12.08 10.17 0.15
N ASN A 92 -12.00 11.11 -0.79
CA ASN A 92 -12.99 12.16 -0.97
C ASN A 92 -13.39 12.34 -2.44
N PHE A 93 -14.65 12.64 -2.71
CA PHE A 93 -15.16 12.94 -4.05
C PHE A 93 -15.91 14.27 -4.02
N ASP A 94 -15.48 15.25 -4.82
CA ASP A 94 -16.07 16.60 -4.85
C ASP A 94 -17.24 16.75 -5.85
N GLY A 95 -17.70 15.64 -6.43
CA GLY A 95 -18.68 15.61 -7.52
C GLY A 95 -18.04 15.62 -8.91
N ARG A 96 -16.72 15.83 -9.01
CA ARG A 96 -15.96 15.80 -10.28
C ARG A 96 -14.68 14.96 -10.18
N ASN A 97 -13.98 15.03 -9.05
CA ASN A 97 -12.66 14.45 -8.88
C ASN A 97 -12.61 13.59 -7.62
N LEU A 98 -11.93 12.46 -7.74
CA LEU A 98 -11.64 11.55 -6.64
C LEU A 98 -10.24 11.84 -6.07
N TYR A 99 -10.16 12.07 -4.77
CA TYR A 99 -8.92 12.30 -4.05
C TYR A 99 -8.64 11.16 -3.09
N ILE A 100 -7.41 10.67 -3.08
CA ILE A 100 -6.94 9.66 -2.13
C ILE A 100 -5.78 10.25 -1.34
N ARG A 101 -5.89 10.22 -0.02
CA ARG A 101 -4.80 10.56 0.90
C ARG A 101 -4.23 9.28 1.50
N PHE A 102 -2.93 9.11 1.37
CA PHE A 102 -2.20 7.97 1.92
C PHE A 102 -1.55 8.30 3.26
N ASP A 103 -1.27 7.27 4.04
CA ASP A 103 -0.41 7.32 5.22
C ASP A 103 1.06 7.43 4.82
N LYS A 104 1.88 8.05 5.67
CA LYS A 104 3.32 8.15 5.44
C LYS A 104 4.00 6.91 6.01
N ILE A 105 4.45 6.03 5.13
CA ILE A 105 5.21 4.83 5.50
C ILE A 105 6.61 4.92 4.90
N SER A 106 7.61 4.51 5.69
CA SER A 106 9.00 4.46 5.23
C SER A 106 9.13 3.55 4.00
N PRO A 107 10.04 3.86 3.06
CA PRO A 107 10.34 2.99 1.91
C PRO A 107 10.68 1.55 2.33
N VAL A 108 11.36 1.41 3.47
CA VAL A 108 11.73 0.12 4.06
C VAL A 108 10.48 -0.69 4.44
N LYS A 109 9.55 -0.11 5.21
CA LYS A 109 8.31 -0.80 5.61
C LYS A 109 7.45 -1.10 4.39
N MET A 110 7.31 -0.15 3.46
CA MET A 110 6.56 -0.35 2.21
C MET A 110 7.11 -1.54 1.41
N ARG A 111 8.42 -1.56 1.14
CA ARG A 111 9.06 -2.64 0.38
C ARG A 111 8.92 -4.00 1.07
N ARG A 112 9.08 -4.05 2.40
CA ARG A 112 8.87 -5.30 3.16
C ARG A 112 7.43 -5.81 3.02
N LEU A 113 6.44 -4.91 3.11
CA LEU A 113 5.04 -5.26 2.95
C LEU A 113 4.77 -5.81 1.55
N GLU A 114 5.33 -5.21 0.50
CA GLU A 114 5.24 -5.74 -0.89
C GLU A 114 5.76 -7.17 -1.01
N LEU A 115 6.90 -7.47 -0.38
CA LEU A 115 7.47 -8.83 -0.35
C LEU A 115 6.69 -9.80 0.56
N GLY A 116 5.74 -9.30 1.34
CA GLY A 116 4.97 -10.10 2.30
C GLY A 116 5.83 -10.74 3.39
N LYS A 117 6.96 -10.10 3.77
CA LYS A 117 7.91 -10.61 4.76
C LYS A 117 7.71 -10.00 6.14
N SER A 118 8.08 -10.74 7.18
CA SER A 118 8.22 -10.19 8.53
C SER A 118 9.58 -9.51 8.74
N ARG A 119 9.71 -8.60 9.69
CA ARG A 119 10.96 -7.99 10.15
C ARG A 119 11.93 -9.07 10.60
N GLN A 120 11.44 -10.11 11.27
CA GLN A 120 12.24 -11.30 11.63
C GLN A 120 12.91 -11.89 10.38
N GLN A 121 12.15 -12.17 9.31
CA GLN A 121 12.68 -12.73 8.07
C GLN A 121 13.69 -11.79 7.38
N ILE A 122 13.44 -10.48 7.41
CA ILE A 122 14.38 -9.48 6.86
C ILE A 122 15.66 -9.44 7.70
N ALA A 123 15.54 -9.41 9.03
CA ALA A 123 16.65 -9.35 9.97
C ALA A 123 17.59 -10.56 9.84
N GLU A 124 17.02 -11.76 9.74
CA GLU A 124 17.75 -13.02 9.50
C GLU A 124 18.57 -12.95 8.21
N ARG A 125 17.97 -12.45 7.12
CA ARG A 125 18.65 -12.32 5.82
C ARG A 125 19.76 -11.26 5.83
N MET A 126 19.60 -10.20 6.61
CA MET A 126 20.63 -9.17 6.80
C MET A 126 21.78 -9.66 7.71
N GLY A 127 21.50 -10.60 8.61
CA GLY A 127 22.37 -10.93 9.75
C GLY A 127 22.36 -9.84 10.82
N TYR A 128 21.19 -9.21 11.06
CA TYR A 128 20.97 -8.15 12.04
C TYR A 128 19.85 -8.52 13.02
N SER A 129 19.65 -7.70 14.05
CA SER A 129 18.51 -7.86 14.96
C SER A 129 17.21 -7.33 14.33
N MET A 130 16.07 -7.87 14.76
CA MET A 130 14.75 -7.35 14.39
C MET A 130 14.60 -5.86 14.76
N ALA A 131 15.22 -5.42 15.85
CA ALA A 131 15.22 -4.02 16.27
C ALA A 131 15.92 -3.11 15.24
N ALA A 132 17.00 -3.57 14.59
CA ALA A 132 17.66 -2.81 13.53
C ALA A 132 16.71 -2.58 12.34
N VAL A 133 15.96 -3.60 11.93
CA VAL A 133 14.96 -3.47 10.86
C VAL A 133 13.84 -2.52 11.29
N ARG A 134 13.32 -2.66 12.52
CA ARG A 134 12.28 -1.77 13.06
C ARG A 134 12.72 -0.30 13.03
N ASN A 135 13.96 0.00 13.44
CA ASN A 135 14.48 1.36 13.42
C ASN A 135 14.61 1.92 12.00
N CYS A 136 14.96 1.07 11.02
CA CYS A 136 14.98 1.45 9.61
C CYS A 136 13.57 1.69 9.03
N GLU A 137 12.54 1.13 9.66
CA GLU A 137 11.15 1.29 9.25
C GLU A 137 10.47 2.55 9.80
N GLU A 138 11.09 3.22 10.76
CA GLU A 138 10.53 4.45 11.33
C GLU A 138 10.40 5.50 10.23
N ALA A 139 9.25 6.20 10.17
CA ALA A 139 8.97 7.17 9.11
C ALA A 139 9.96 8.34 9.04
N PHE A 140 10.70 8.58 10.13
CA PHE A 140 11.73 9.61 10.26
C PHE A 140 13.16 9.06 10.15
N CYS A 141 13.33 7.77 9.84
CA CYS A 141 14.64 7.19 9.65
C CYS A 141 15.27 7.69 8.35
N ASP A 142 16.35 8.47 8.47
CA ASP A 142 17.15 8.92 7.33
C ASP A 142 18.25 7.89 7.03
N LEU A 143 18.01 7.05 6.02
CA LEU A 143 18.97 6.02 5.60
C LEU A 143 20.27 6.59 5.01
N SER A 144 20.28 7.84 4.54
CA SER A 144 21.51 8.46 4.02
C SER A 144 22.55 8.69 5.11
N ARG A 145 22.13 8.75 6.38
CA ARG A 145 22.99 8.90 7.56
C ARG A 145 23.38 7.57 8.19
N GLN A 146 22.83 6.46 7.70
CA GLN A 146 23.14 5.13 8.22
C GLN A 146 24.43 4.58 7.59
N PRO A 147 25.13 3.64 8.25
CA PRO A 147 26.29 3.01 7.67
C PRO A 147 25.98 2.36 6.32
N GLU A 148 26.82 2.61 5.31
CA GLU A 148 26.61 2.08 3.95
C GLU A 148 26.47 0.55 3.92
N THR A 149 27.24 -0.14 4.77
CA THR A 149 27.16 -1.60 4.91
C THR A 149 25.79 -2.08 5.41
N LEU A 150 25.14 -1.31 6.28
CA LEU A 150 23.78 -1.59 6.75
C LEU A 150 22.78 -1.38 5.62
N VAL A 151 22.87 -0.26 4.90
CA VAL A 151 21.94 0.06 3.81
C VAL A 151 22.03 -0.98 2.68
N ARG A 152 23.24 -1.36 2.26
CA ARG A 152 23.44 -2.39 1.23
C ARG A 152 22.89 -3.75 1.65
N LYS A 153 23.08 -4.15 2.91
CA LYS A 153 22.53 -5.40 3.44
C LYS A 153 21.00 -5.36 3.52
N LEU A 154 20.44 -4.23 3.94
CA LEU A 154 19.00 -4.00 3.98
C LEU A 154 18.38 -4.08 2.58
N ALA A 155 18.94 -3.35 1.61
CA ALA A 155 18.51 -3.35 0.21
C ALA A 155 18.54 -4.76 -0.41
N ARG A 156 19.65 -5.49 -0.18
CA ARG A 156 19.78 -6.89 -0.61
C ARG A 156 18.73 -7.80 0.04
N ALA A 157 18.45 -7.62 1.32
CA ALA A 157 17.43 -8.42 2.01
C ALA A 157 16.01 -8.13 1.50
N LEU A 158 15.77 -6.89 1.06
CA LEU A 158 14.53 -6.37 0.50
C LEU A 158 14.42 -6.48 -1.03
N GLU A 159 15.36 -7.15 -1.68
CA GLU A 159 15.33 -7.42 -3.12
C GLU A 159 15.11 -6.14 -3.94
N CYS A 160 15.89 -5.10 -3.63
CA CYS A 160 15.86 -3.80 -4.28
C CYS A 160 17.23 -3.13 -4.26
N GLU A 161 17.39 -2.07 -5.05
CA GLU A 161 18.57 -1.22 -5.03
C GLU A 161 18.53 -0.24 -3.83
N PRO A 162 19.68 0.13 -3.23
CA PRO A 162 19.74 1.05 -2.10
C PRO A 162 19.02 2.37 -2.31
N GLU A 163 19.07 2.91 -3.52
CA GLU A 163 18.48 4.21 -3.90
C GLU A 163 16.96 4.22 -3.72
N ILE A 164 16.30 3.08 -3.91
CA ILE A 164 14.85 2.93 -3.72
C ILE A 164 14.46 3.17 -2.26
N LEU A 165 15.35 2.83 -1.33
CA LEU A 165 15.10 2.98 0.10
C LEU A 165 15.37 4.41 0.62
N MET A 166 16.07 5.23 -0.15
CA MET A 166 16.48 6.60 0.23
C MET A 166 15.52 7.69 -0.28
N GLN A 167 14.49 7.32 -1.03
CA GLN A 167 13.44 8.23 -1.53
C GLN A 167 12.47 8.63 -0.44
#